data_AF-A0A1H2K601-F1
#
_entry.id   AF-A0A1H2K601-F1
#
_cell.length_a   1.000
_cell.length_b   1.000
_cell.length_c   1.000
_cell.angle_alpha   90.00
_cell.angle_beta   90.00
_cell.angle_gamma   90.00
#
_symmetry.space_group_name_H-M   'P 1'
#
loop_
_entity.id
_entity.type
_entity.pdbx_description
1 polymer ?
#
loop_
_entity_poly.entity_id
_entity_poly.type
_entity_poly.pdbx_seq_one_letter_code
_entity_poly.pdbx_strand_id
1 'polypeptide(L)'
;MSDDKKNMENQQEKSVDRRNFLKIGGAAISSMGLAAVGGTAAFAINNDKKEEKILSEKLVYRPDGWQGAKVRYLDYPGGSFDINNPKQVDISSGYLGTTKIAGKIKRVSEMAGGFHKYNAGFYGDPKKLVKATGKKHVSPIGDAIRFATFPYGSEKIIDGKPNPKKFPIPGPEEMSRHMKDLGFFLGAADVGIGVMPTFALFSHNGPSLGQLSKGIRFEKPVENSHPLAITLLFDQGFKAGTMGSNGYDGGTFGSRRAYLMGAVAAVTIAKYIRNLGYSARAHNVMNYQLTVPPVAIASGMGELCRVGDCVLHPYLGFRHKDVVVTTDMPLMPDRPIDFGVQDFCRVCKKCAEECPSGAITKDDDKVLYNGYYKWKLDYDKCTLFRRTNPEGYGCGRCLKVCPWASKEDSWYHRLGSYLGSLKSDSTNRVIREMDDICGYGTEFASEYKWWLGYMDGTDYRMY
;
A
#
# COMPACT_ATOMS: atom_id res chain seq x y z
N MET A 1 4.63 -76.29 26.91
CA MET A 1 4.80 -76.54 28.36
C MET A 1 5.82 -75.53 28.82
N SER A 2 5.53 -74.52 29.61
CA SER A 2 4.37 -74.17 30.43
C SER A 2 4.74 -72.77 30.94
N ASP A 3 3.92 -71.75 30.63
CA ASP A 3 3.07 -71.08 31.63
C ASP A 3 3.93 -70.08 32.44
N ASP A 4 3.67 -68.78 32.56
CA ASP A 4 2.46 -67.98 32.41
C ASP A 4 2.94 -66.51 32.35
N LYS A 5 2.39 -65.65 31.49
CA LYS A 5 1.24 -64.81 31.83
C LYS A 5 1.23 -64.31 33.29
N LYS A 6 2.03 -63.29 33.58
CA LYS A 6 1.66 -62.13 34.43
C LYS A 6 2.86 -61.20 34.56
N ASN A 7 2.59 -59.90 34.55
CA ASN A 7 3.52 -58.78 34.81
C ASN A 7 4.22 -58.16 33.59
N MET A 8 3.44 -57.71 32.62
CA MET A 8 3.75 -56.48 31.88
C MET A 8 2.51 -55.57 31.88
N GLU A 9 2.15 -55.09 33.06
CA GLU A 9 1.26 -53.95 33.27
C GLU A 9 1.99 -52.94 34.17
N ASN A 10 2.62 -51.94 33.57
CA ASN A 10 2.42 -50.53 33.92
C ASN A 10 3.48 -49.64 33.26
N GLN A 11 2.99 -48.48 32.80
CA GLN A 11 3.73 -47.29 32.40
C GLN A 11 4.45 -47.33 31.05
N GLN A 12 3.68 -47.11 29.98
CA GLN A 12 4.18 -46.49 28.77
C GLN A 12 3.43 -45.17 28.54
N GLU A 13 4.10 -44.06 28.84
CA GLU A 13 3.62 -42.70 28.63
C GLU A 13 3.49 -42.38 27.14
N LYS A 14 2.24 -42.13 26.75
CA LYS A 14 1.72 -41.19 25.74
C LYS A 14 2.76 -40.53 24.82
N SER A 15 2.92 -41.10 23.62
CA SER A 15 3.01 -40.29 22.40
C SER A 15 1.74 -40.52 21.60
N VAL A 16 0.95 -39.46 21.38
CA VAL A 16 -0.26 -39.54 20.55
C VAL A 16 -0.07 -38.65 19.32
N ASP A 17 -0.17 -39.34 18.19
CA ASP A 17 -0.13 -38.91 16.80
C ASP A 17 -1.11 -37.76 16.49
N ARG A 18 -0.58 -36.71 15.85
CA ARG A 18 -1.27 -35.47 15.45
C ARG A 18 -2.38 -35.64 14.40
N ARG A 19 -2.69 -36.86 13.94
CA ARG A 19 -3.67 -37.10 12.86
C ARG A 19 -5.07 -37.55 13.29
N ASN A 20 -5.37 -37.70 14.58
CA ASN A 20 -6.72 -38.08 15.05
C ASN A 20 -7.47 -37.02 15.88
N PHE A 21 -6.96 -35.79 15.99
CA PHE A 21 -7.66 -34.71 16.70
C PHE A 21 -8.78 -34.03 15.88
N LEU A 22 -8.97 -34.42 14.61
CA LEU A 22 -9.97 -33.86 13.70
C LEU A 22 -11.22 -34.75 13.50
N LYS A 23 -11.46 -35.74 14.37
CA LYS A 23 -12.61 -36.65 14.23
C LYS A 23 -13.56 -36.75 15.42
N ILE A 24 -13.33 -36.04 16.53
CA ILE A 24 -14.29 -35.99 17.65
C ILE A 24 -14.35 -34.56 18.18
N GLY A 25 -15.22 -33.77 17.56
CA GLY A 25 -15.50 -32.38 17.94
C GLY A 25 -16.70 -31.83 17.20
N GLY A 26 -17.66 -32.69 16.85
CA GLY A 26 -18.96 -32.32 16.32
C GLY A 26 -20.03 -33.01 17.15
N ALA A 27 -20.65 -32.29 18.08
CA ALA A 27 -21.97 -32.58 18.65
C ALA A 27 -22.34 -31.51 19.69
N ALA A 28 -22.71 -30.29 19.27
CA ALA A 28 -23.54 -29.38 20.07
C ALA A 28 -24.01 -28.13 19.31
N ILE A 29 -24.38 -28.20 18.02
CA ILE A 29 -25.19 -27.13 17.40
C ILE A 29 -26.17 -27.78 16.42
N SER A 30 -27.25 -28.33 16.96
CA SER A 30 -28.43 -28.75 16.19
C SER A 30 -29.67 -28.33 16.95
N SER A 31 -30.10 -27.08 16.73
CA SER A 31 -31.51 -26.67 16.68
C SER A 31 -31.61 -25.14 16.80
N MET A 32 -31.72 -24.44 15.66
CA MET A 32 -32.69 -23.35 15.44
C MET A 32 -32.46 -22.71 14.06
N GLY A 33 -33.26 -23.17 13.09
CA GLY A 33 -33.92 -22.28 12.13
C GLY A 33 -33.16 -21.82 10.90
N LEU A 34 -33.03 -22.70 9.90
CA LEU A 34 -33.13 -22.28 8.49
C LEU A 34 -34.58 -21.88 8.20
N ALA A 35 -34.87 -20.57 8.21
CA ALA A 35 -36.07 -20.00 7.61
C ALA A 35 -35.93 -18.48 7.43
N ALA A 36 -35.14 -18.05 6.44
CA ALA A 36 -35.28 -16.76 5.73
C ALA A 36 -34.24 -16.65 4.61
N VAL A 37 -34.23 -17.61 3.70
CA VAL A 37 -33.69 -17.40 2.35
C VAL A 37 -34.77 -16.63 1.58
N GLY A 38 -34.76 -15.31 1.72
CA GLY A 38 -35.75 -14.43 1.11
C GLY A 38 -35.26 -13.00 1.11
N GLY A 39 -34.71 -12.55 -0.01
CA GLY A 39 -34.29 -11.16 -0.19
C GLY A 39 -33.09 -11.03 -1.10
N THR A 40 -33.30 -11.18 -2.42
CA THR A 40 -32.48 -10.52 -3.43
C THR A 40 -32.51 -9.01 -3.15
N ALA A 41 -31.55 -8.50 -2.39
CA ALA A 41 -31.43 -7.08 -2.13
C ALA A 41 -30.76 -6.41 -3.32
N ALA A 42 -31.61 -5.94 -4.25
CA ALA A 42 -31.25 -4.89 -5.19
C ALA A 42 -30.87 -3.64 -4.39
N PHE A 43 -29.57 -3.39 -4.22
CA PHE A 43 -29.07 -2.18 -3.56
C PHE A 43 -28.82 -1.08 -4.58
N ALA A 44 -29.88 -0.33 -4.89
CA ALA A 44 -29.78 1.02 -5.46
C ALA A 44 -30.05 2.02 -4.33
N ILE A 45 -29.03 2.40 -3.54
CA ILE A 45 -29.20 3.37 -2.43
C ILE A 45 -27.96 4.27 -2.26
N ASN A 46 -28.27 5.55 -2.07
CA ASN A 46 -27.46 6.75 -1.78
C ASN A 46 -26.14 6.54 -1.00
N ASN A 47 -25.05 7.15 -1.48
CA ASN A 47 -23.66 6.88 -1.06
C ASN A 47 -23.34 7.16 0.42
N ASP A 48 -23.98 8.15 1.05
CA ASP A 48 -23.64 8.56 2.43
C ASP A 48 -24.10 7.54 3.50
N LYS A 49 -25.13 6.72 3.21
CA LYS A 49 -25.64 5.70 4.14
C LYS A 49 -24.91 4.35 4.05
N LYS A 50 -24.00 4.20 3.08
CA LYS A 50 -23.31 2.93 2.82
C LYS A 50 -22.20 2.64 3.84
N GLU A 51 -21.42 3.67 4.15
CA GLU A 51 -20.35 3.61 5.14
C GLU A 51 -20.95 3.39 6.54
N GLU A 52 -21.96 4.19 6.91
CA GLU A 52 -22.70 3.99 8.17
C GLU A 52 -23.34 2.61 8.28
N LYS A 53 -23.93 2.07 7.21
CA LYS A 53 -24.57 0.75 7.24
C LYS A 53 -23.55 -0.38 7.39
N ILE A 54 -22.45 -0.35 6.63
CA ILE A 54 -21.33 -1.30 6.75
C ILE A 54 -20.71 -1.25 8.15
N LEU A 55 -20.62 -0.05 8.74
CA LEU A 55 -20.11 0.15 10.10
C LEU A 55 -21.15 -0.22 11.19
N SER A 56 -22.46 -0.20 10.86
CA SER A 56 -23.56 -0.51 11.80
C SER A 56 -23.87 -2.01 11.92
N GLU A 57 -23.59 -2.79 10.88
CA GLU A 57 -23.59 -4.24 10.97
C GLU A 57 -22.39 -4.64 11.83
N LYS A 58 -22.61 -5.34 12.96
CA LYS A 58 -21.51 -5.89 13.76
C LYS A 58 -20.65 -6.75 12.84
N LEU A 59 -19.53 -6.18 12.37
CA LEU A 59 -18.55 -6.85 11.52
C LEU A 59 -18.23 -8.18 12.20
N VAL A 60 -18.52 -9.32 11.55
CA VAL A 60 -18.33 -10.64 12.18
C VAL A 60 -16.85 -10.78 12.52
N TYR A 61 -16.57 -10.79 13.83
CA TYR A 61 -15.25 -10.55 14.41
C TYR A 61 -14.32 -11.76 14.27
N ARG A 62 -13.04 -11.43 14.16
CA ARG A 62 -11.86 -12.29 13.92
C ARG A 62 -11.74 -13.47 14.91
N PRO A 63 -11.18 -14.61 14.51
CA PRO A 63 -10.51 -15.50 15.44
C PRO A 63 -9.24 -14.83 15.97
N ASP A 64 -9.00 -14.92 17.28
CA ASP A 64 -7.76 -14.48 17.92
C ASP A 64 -6.53 -15.10 17.21
N GLY A 65 -5.50 -14.29 16.95
CA GLY A 65 -4.20 -14.76 16.44
C GLY A 65 -3.90 -14.50 14.95
N TRP A 66 -4.79 -13.86 14.19
CA TRP A 66 -4.51 -13.50 12.79
C TRP A 66 -3.74 -12.17 12.65
N GLN A 67 -2.71 -12.18 11.81
CA GLN A 67 -1.58 -11.24 11.85
C GLN A 67 -1.50 -10.22 10.71
N GLY A 68 -2.54 -9.97 9.91
CA GLY A 68 -2.46 -8.85 8.95
C GLY A 68 -1.33 -8.99 7.92
N ALA A 69 -0.82 -7.81 7.52
CA ALA A 69 0.43 -7.64 6.82
C ALA A 69 1.50 -8.58 7.36
N LYS A 70 2.08 -9.48 6.54
CA LYS A 70 2.96 -10.59 6.97
C LYS A 70 3.73 -10.25 8.27
N VAL A 71 3.21 -10.63 9.43
CA VAL A 71 3.82 -10.21 10.70
C VAL A 71 5.14 -10.92 10.84
N ARG A 72 6.14 -10.10 11.12
CA ARG A 72 7.48 -10.59 11.39
C ARG A 72 7.66 -10.58 12.89
N TYR A 73 8.04 -11.73 13.41
CA TYR A 73 8.55 -11.85 14.76
C TYR A 73 10.05 -11.67 14.78
N LEU A 74 10.54 -11.08 15.87
CA LEU A 74 11.94 -11.17 16.25
C LEU A 74 12.05 -12.11 17.44
N ASP A 75 12.81 -13.19 17.25
CA ASP A 75 13.15 -14.09 18.34
C ASP A 75 14.25 -13.44 19.18
N TYR A 76 14.04 -13.41 20.49
CA TYR A 76 14.98 -12.86 21.47
C TYR A 76 15.04 -13.81 22.69
N PRO A 77 16.14 -13.86 23.48
CA PRO A 77 16.24 -14.74 24.64
C PRO A 77 15.10 -14.65 25.68
N GLY A 78 14.32 -13.57 25.68
CA GLY A 78 13.14 -13.37 26.54
C GLY A 78 11.78 -13.71 25.90
N GLY A 79 11.75 -14.29 24.70
CA GLY A 79 10.54 -14.60 23.93
C GLY A 79 10.42 -13.81 22.63
N SER A 80 9.63 -14.33 21.69
CA SER A 80 9.38 -13.68 20.39
C SER A 80 8.38 -12.53 20.53
N PHE A 81 8.67 -11.39 19.92
CA PHE A 81 7.73 -10.26 19.88
C PHE A 81 7.49 -9.78 18.44
N ASP A 82 6.32 -9.18 18.22
CA ASP A 82 5.98 -8.56 16.93
C ASP A 82 6.85 -7.32 16.73
N ILE A 83 7.62 -7.35 15.65
CA ILE A 83 8.65 -6.35 15.31
C ILE A 83 8.09 -4.93 15.25
N ASN A 84 6.80 -4.74 14.98
CA ASN A 84 6.24 -3.39 14.86
C ASN A 84 5.10 -3.12 15.84
N ASN A 85 4.76 -4.08 16.71
CA ASN A 85 3.65 -3.97 17.67
C ASN A 85 2.38 -3.31 17.06
N PRO A 86 1.93 -3.69 15.85
CA PRO A 86 0.84 -3.02 15.17
C PRO A 86 -0.45 -3.22 15.98
N LYS A 87 -0.93 -2.14 16.60
CA LYS A 87 -2.22 -2.16 17.28
C LYS A 87 -3.31 -1.85 16.27
N GLN A 88 -4.32 -2.69 16.22
CA GLN A 88 -5.49 -2.39 15.40
C GLN A 88 -6.31 -1.30 16.07
N VAL A 89 -6.75 -0.36 15.26
CA VAL A 89 -7.61 0.74 15.70
C VAL A 89 -8.92 0.69 14.92
N ASP A 90 -10.01 1.15 15.52
CA ASP A 90 -11.32 1.17 14.87
C ASP A 90 -11.38 2.30 13.83
N ILE A 91 -12.15 2.06 12.78
CA ILE A 91 -12.58 3.12 11.87
C ILE A 91 -13.68 3.89 12.60
N SER A 92 -13.52 5.21 12.73
CA SER A 92 -14.52 6.06 13.40
C SER A 92 -14.74 7.35 12.61
N SER A 93 -15.87 8.01 12.83
CA SER A 93 -16.19 9.28 12.15
C SER A 93 -15.15 10.38 12.38
N GLY A 94 -14.37 10.31 13.47
CA GLY A 94 -13.29 11.24 13.80
C GLY A 94 -11.89 10.79 13.36
N TYR A 95 -11.71 9.56 12.87
CA TYR A 95 -10.39 9.02 12.55
C TYR A 95 -10.42 7.99 11.41
N LEU A 96 -9.44 8.12 10.52
CA LEU A 96 -9.02 7.03 9.63
C LEU A 96 -7.66 6.51 10.10
N GLY A 97 -7.66 5.37 10.79
CA GLY A 97 -6.47 4.89 11.49
C GLY A 97 -6.03 5.89 12.57
N THR A 98 -4.77 6.30 12.53
CA THR A 98 -4.22 7.33 13.43
C THR A 98 -4.40 8.77 12.91
N THR A 99 -5.01 8.93 11.72
CA THR A 99 -5.22 10.24 11.11
C THR A 99 -6.53 10.85 11.58
N LYS A 100 -6.44 11.97 12.32
CA LYS A 100 -7.61 12.71 12.82
C LYS A 100 -8.36 13.41 11.67
N ILE A 101 -9.65 13.11 11.57
CA ILE A 101 -10.62 13.79 10.70
C ILE A 101 -11.35 14.83 11.57
N ALA A 102 -11.29 16.08 11.14
CA ALA A 102 -11.87 17.21 11.87
C ALA A 102 -12.86 18.03 11.02
N GLY A 103 -13.22 17.55 9.83
CA GLY A 103 -14.23 18.16 8.99
C GLY A 103 -14.56 17.30 7.77
N LYS A 104 -15.52 17.76 6.96
CA LYS A 104 -15.94 17.05 5.74
C LYS A 104 -14.78 17.02 4.73
N ILE A 105 -14.37 15.81 4.34
CA ILE A 105 -13.36 15.60 3.30
C ILE A 105 -14.04 15.72 1.94
N LYS A 106 -13.59 16.67 1.10
CA LYS A 106 -14.11 16.84 -0.25
C LYS A 106 -13.36 15.91 -1.21
N ARG A 107 -14.11 15.20 -2.06
CA ARG A 107 -13.55 14.49 -3.22
C ARG A 107 -12.84 15.48 -4.14
N VAL A 108 -11.66 15.13 -4.63
CA VAL A 108 -10.85 15.98 -5.50
C VAL A 108 -10.90 15.49 -6.95
N SER A 109 -10.81 16.37 -7.94
CA SER A 109 -10.64 15.94 -9.33
C SER A 109 -9.26 15.33 -9.52
N GLU A 110 -9.14 14.29 -10.34
CA GLU A 110 -7.86 13.69 -10.74
C GLU A 110 -6.92 14.76 -11.33
N MET A 111 -7.48 15.75 -12.02
CA MET A 111 -6.76 16.89 -12.61
C MET A 111 -6.06 17.77 -11.56
N ALA A 112 -6.47 17.71 -10.29
CA ALA A 112 -5.81 18.43 -9.20
C ALA A 112 -4.45 17.83 -8.83
N GLY A 113 -4.15 16.60 -9.26
CA GLY A 113 -2.86 15.96 -9.02
C GLY A 113 -1.72 16.68 -9.74
N GLY A 114 -0.57 16.81 -9.08
CA GLY A 114 0.57 17.58 -9.61
C GLY A 114 1.02 17.15 -11.01
N PHE A 115 1.05 15.84 -11.31
CA PHE A 115 1.41 15.36 -12.66
C PHE A 115 0.39 15.74 -13.74
N HIS A 116 -0.91 15.75 -13.41
CA HIS A 116 -1.94 16.21 -14.34
C HIS A 116 -1.80 17.71 -14.56
N LYS A 117 -1.62 18.51 -13.50
CA LYS A 117 -1.32 19.96 -13.61
C LYS A 117 -0.10 20.23 -14.50
N TYR A 118 0.99 19.49 -14.28
CA TYR A 118 2.20 19.63 -15.08
C TYR A 118 1.94 19.33 -16.56
N ASN A 119 1.35 18.18 -16.88
CA ASN A 119 1.07 17.83 -18.28
C ASN A 119 -0.02 18.70 -18.93
N ALA A 120 -0.87 19.34 -18.13
CA ALA A 120 -1.85 20.31 -18.60
C ALA A 120 -1.25 21.69 -18.91
N GLY A 121 0.00 21.96 -18.47
CA GLY A 121 0.69 23.24 -18.68
C GLY A 121 0.50 24.26 -17.56
N PHE A 122 -0.02 23.85 -16.39
CA PHE A 122 -0.31 24.75 -15.27
C PHE A 122 0.93 25.48 -14.74
N TYR A 123 2.09 24.81 -14.73
CA TYR A 123 3.37 25.41 -14.30
C TYR A 123 4.14 26.08 -15.45
N GLY A 124 3.50 26.28 -16.60
CA GLY A 124 4.14 26.67 -17.86
C GLY A 124 4.31 25.50 -18.82
N ASP A 125 4.85 25.78 -20.01
CA ASP A 125 5.08 24.79 -21.07
C ASP A 125 6.06 23.70 -20.60
N PRO A 126 5.64 22.42 -20.53
CA PRO A 126 6.48 21.31 -20.09
C PRO A 126 7.80 21.18 -20.85
N LYS A 127 7.81 21.41 -22.16
CA LYS A 127 9.03 21.33 -22.98
C LYS A 127 9.99 22.46 -22.63
N LYS A 128 9.48 23.67 -22.39
CA LYS A 128 10.32 24.81 -21.96
C LYS A 128 10.89 24.57 -20.56
N LEU A 129 10.09 24.05 -19.63
CA LEU A 129 10.55 23.71 -18.28
C LEU A 129 11.68 22.67 -18.30
N VAL A 130 11.56 21.62 -19.12
CA VAL A 130 12.63 20.61 -19.26
C VAL A 130 13.86 21.21 -19.97
N LYS A 131 13.67 22.01 -21.02
CA LYS A 131 14.80 22.64 -21.73
C LYS A 131 15.59 23.58 -20.82
N ALA A 132 14.90 24.29 -19.92
CA ALA A 132 15.54 25.21 -18.96
C ALA A 132 16.47 24.49 -17.97
N THR A 133 16.28 23.19 -17.73
CA THR A 133 17.17 22.39 -16.87
C THR A 133 18.40 21.83 -17.58
N GLY A 134 18.56 22.10 -18.88
CA GLY A 134 19.69 21.61 -19.66
C GLY A 134 19.52 20.14 -20.09
N LYS A 135 20.62 19.39 -20.13
CA LYS A 135 20.61 17.97 -20.52
C LYS A 135 19.85 17.14 -19.49
N LYS A 136 19.01 16.22 -19.96
CA LYS A 136 18.16 15.39 -19.11
C LYS A 136 18.68 13.96 -19.05
N HIS A 137 18.58 13.34 -17.88
CA HIS A 137 18.75 11.90 -17.74
C HIS A 137 17.72 11.09 -18.53
N VAL A 138 18.21 10.13 -19.30
CA VAL A 138 17.44 9.15 -20.08
C VAL A 138 17.69 7.77 -19.48
N SER A 139 16.61 7.05 -19.17
CA SER A 139 16.65 5.69 -18.62
C SER A 139 15.96 4.74 -19.60
N PRO A 140 16.70 4.05 -20.49
CA PRO A 140 16.08 3.12 -21.44
C PRO A 140 15.28 2.02 -20.76
N ILE A 141 15.78 1.47 -19.65
CA ILE A 141 15.04 0.47 -18.87
C ILE A 141 13.80 1.07 -18.22
N GLY A 142 13.88 2.30 -17.68
CA GLY A 142 12.74 3.00 -17.09
C GLY A 142 11.63 3.28 -18.11
N ASP A 143 12.01 3.63 -19.34
CA ASP A 143 11.08 3.85 -20.45
C ASP A 143 10.52 2.55 -21.02
N ALA A 144 11.30 1.48 -21.10
CA ALA A 144 10.82 0.16 -21.50
C ALA A 144 9.75 -0.38 -20.54
N ILE A 145 10.00 -0.30 -19.22
CA ILE A 145 9.02 -0.71 -18.20
C ILE A 145 7.77 0.17 -18.28
N ARG A 146 7.93 1.48 -18.49
CA ARG A 146 6.80 2.40 -18.69
C ARG A 146 5.93 1.99 -19.86
N PHE A 147 6.56 1.72 -21.00
CA PHE A 147 5.87 1.30 -22.21
C PHE A 147 5.08 0.01 -21.99
N ALA A 148 5.71 -0.99 -21.35
CA ALA A 148 5.07 -2.25 -20.98
C ALA A 148 3.86 -2.08 -20.04
N THR A 149 3.78 -0.96 -19.31
CA THR A 149 2.66 -0.70 -18.38
C THR A 149 1.42 -0.15 -19.11
N PHE A 150 1.57 0.43 -20.30
CA PHE A 150 0.47 1.14 -20.99
C PHE A 150 -0.81 0.34 -21.24
N PRO A 151 -0.76 -0.94 -21.67
CA PRO A 151 -1.98 -1.71 -21.93
C PRO A 151 -2.91 -1.79 -20.71
N TYR A 152 -2.34 -1.83 -19.50
CA TYR A 152 -3.09 -1.99 -18.24
C TYR A 152 -3.85 -0.74 -17.79
N GLY A 153 -3.82 0.36 -18.55
CA GLY A 153 -4.64 1.55 -18.31
C GLY A 153 -5.96 1.61 -19.08
N SER A 154 -6.17 0.69 -20.04
CA SER A 154 -7.35 0.73 -20.88
C SER A 154 -8.62 0.32 -20.11
N GLU A 155 -9.72 1.03 -20.33
CA GLU A 155 -11.01 0.77 -19.67
C GLU A 155 -11.48 -0.69 -19.86
N LYS A 156 -11.19 -1.30 -21.02
CA LYS A 156 -11.54 -2.70 -21.32
C LYS A 156 -10.78 -3.73 -20.47
N ILE A 157 -9.61 -3.37 -19.95
CA ILE A 157 -8.76 -4.28 -19.16
C ILE A 157 -9.05 -4.10 -17.68
N ILE A 158 -9.09 -2.85 -17.20
CA ILE A 158 -9.23 -2.56 -15.77
C ILE A 158 -10.65 -2.81 -15.25
N ASP A 159 -11.66 -2.71 -16.11
CA ASP A 159 -13.08 -2.76 -15.75
C ASP A 159 -13.87 -3.64 -16.72
N GLY A 160 -15.12 -3.93 -16.40
CA GLY A 160 -16.03 -4.66 -17.28
C GLY A 160 -17.24 -5.24 -16.56
N LYS A 161 -18.16 -5.81 -17.34
CA LYS A 161 -19.34 -6.47 -16.78
C LYS A 161 -18.93 -7.76 -16.06
N PRO A 162 -19.50 -8.06 -14.87
CA PRO A 162 -19.33 -9.35 -14.22
C PRO A 162 -19.99 -10.45 -15.05
N ASN A 163 -19.58 -11.70 -14.80
CA ASN A 163 -20.24 -12.87 -15.34
C ASN A 163 -21.71 -12.89 -14.91
N PRO A 164 -22.69 -12.99 -15.84
CA PRO A 164 -24.09 -13.06 -15.46
C PRO A 164 -24.42 -14.27 -14.58
N LYS A 165 -23.63 -15.34 -14.68
CA LYS A 165 -23.69 -16.49 -13.77
C LYS A 165 -22.72 -16.28 -12.61
N LYS A 166 -23.24 -16.14 -11.40
CA LYS A 166 -22.43 -16.19 -10.17
C LYS A 166 -21.97 -17.62 -9.91
N PHE A 167 -20.67 -17.79 -9.72
CA PHE A 167 -20.10 -19.06 -9.30
C PHE A 167 -20.17 -19.17 -7.77
N PRO A 168 -20.33 -20.38 -7.21
CA PRO A 168 -20.25 -20.57 -5.77
C PRO A 168 -18.87 -20.15 -5.27
N ILE A 169 -18.85 -19.38 -4.19
CA ILE A 169 -17.65 -18.98 -3.46
C ILE A 169 -17.82 -19.38 -1.99
N PRO A 170 -16.73 -19.60 -1.24
CA PRO A 170 -16.81 -19.85 0.20
C PRO A 170 -17.29 -18.59 0.95
N GLY A 171 -17.45 -18.71 2.27
CA GLY A 171 -17.83 -17.58 3.13
C GLY A 171 -16.81 -16.43 3.10
N PRO A 172 -17.20 -15.20 3.49
CA PRO A 172 -16.37 -14.00 3.32
C PRO A 172 -14.98 -14.07 3.98
N GLU A 173 -14.85 -14.79 5.09
CA GLU A 173 -13.58 -14.97 5.80
C GLU A 173 -12.60 -15.83 5.00
N GLU A 174 -13.07 -16.96 4.49
CA GLU A 174 -12.27 -17.86 3.65
C GLU A 174 -11.99 -17.23 2.29
N MET A 175 -12.97 -16.52 1.71
CA MET A 175 -12.77 -15.79 0.47
C MET A 175 -11.74 -14.65 0.63
N SER A 176 -11.72 -13.96 1.77
CA SER A 176 -10.67 -12.98 2.08
C SER A 176 -9.28 -13.62 2.15
N ARG A 177 -9.13 -14.78 2.77
CA ARG A 177 -7.85 -15.54 2.77
C ARG A 177 -7.44 -15.90 1.35
N HIS A 178 -8.37 -16.46 0.57
CA HIS A 178 -8.14 -16.80 -0.83
C HIS A 178 -7.67 -15.59 -1.65
N MET A 179 -8.31 -14.43 -1.49
CA MET A 179 -7.93 -13.22 -2.23
C MET A 179 -6.55 -12.69 -1.84
N LYS A 180 -6.17 -12.83 -0.56
CA LYS A 180 -4.82 -12.48 -0.08
C LYS A 180 -3.77 -13.45 -0.65
N ASP A 181 -4.02 -14.75 -0.59
CA ASP A 181 -3.15 -15.78 -1.17
C ASP A 181 -2.97 -15.58 -2.68
N LEU A 182 -4.04 -15.22 -3.40
CA LEU A 182 -3.96 -14.85 -4.81
C LEU A 182 -3.06 -13.62 -5.04
N GLY A 183 -3.16 -12.59 -4.20
CA GLY A 183 -2.28 -11.43 -4.29
C GLY A 183 -0.80 -11.79 -4.06
N PHE A 184 -0.51 -12.64 -3.08
CA PHE A 184 0.85 -13.15 -2.83
C PHE A 184 1.36 -14.03 -3.99
N PHE A 185 0.51 -14.90 -4.53
CA PHE A 185 0.82 -15.69 -5.71
C PHE A 185 1.20 -14.81 -6.92
N LEU A 186 0.55 -13.65 -7.06
CA LEU A 186 0.85 -12.66 -8.10
C LEU A 186 2.03 -11.73 -7.76
N GLY A 187 2.74 -11.98 -6.67
CA GLY A 187 3.98 -11.30 -6.31
C GLY A 187 3.82 -10.02 -5.48
N ALA A 188 2.65 -9.79 -4.88
CA ALA A 188 2.50 -8.72 -3.90
C ALA A 188 3.41 -8.99 -2.68
N ALA A 189 4.05 -7.94 -2.18
CA ALA A 189 4.80 -7.99 -0.93
C ALA A 189 3.84 -8.04 0.27
N ASP A 190 2.66 -7.42 0.14
CA ASP A 190 1.59 -7.50 1.11
C ASP A 190 0.20 -7.23 0.52
N VAL A 191 -0.85 -7.71 1.20
CA VAL A 191 -2.24 -7.60 0.76
C VAL A 191 -3.19 -7.30 1.92
N GLY A 192 -3.93 -6.20 1.81
CA GLY A 192 -4.98 -5.80 2.75
C GLY A 192 -6.34 -5.68 2.07
N ILE A 193 -7.41 -5.87 2.82
CA ILE A 193 -8.79 -5.67 2.38
C ILE A 193 -9.40 -4.62 3.29
N GLY A 194 -9.87 -3.50 2.77
CA GLY A 194 -10.46 -2.42 3.57
C GLY A 194 -11.88 -2.12 3.16
N VAL A 195 -12.64 -1.52 4.08
CA VAL A 195 -13.85 -0.77 3.71
C VAL A 195 -13.43 0.40 2.85
N MET A 196 -14.07 0.59 1.70
CA MET A 196 -13.71 1.65 0.76
C MET A 196 -14.14 3.03 1.31
N PRO A 197 -13.19 3.94 1.66
CA PRO A 197 -13.55 5.27 2.10
C PRO A 197 -14.06 6.07 0.91
N THR A 198 -15.34 6.42 0.91
CA THR A 198 -16.00 7.01 -0.27
C THR A 198 -15.42 8.38 -0.65
N PHE A 199 -14.92 9.13 0.34
CA PHE A 199 -14.23 10.41 0.12
C PHE A 199 -12.88 10.26 -0.60
N ALA A 200 -12.31 9.04 -0.68
CA ALA A 200 -11.07 8.78 -1.38
C ALA A 200 -11.26 8.74 -2.90
N LEU A 201 -12.49 8.51 -3.39
CA LEU A 201 -12.80 8.54 -4.81
C LEU A 201 -12.59 9.96 -5.38
N PHE A 202 -12.07 10.06 -6.59
CA PHE A 202 -12.01 11.35 -7.27
C PHE A 202 -13.42 11.89 -7.51
N SER A 203 -13.60 13.21 -7.58
CA SER A 203 -14.86 13.79 -8.05
C SER A 203 -15.05 13.51 -9.54
N HIS A 204 -13.98 13.74 -10.31
CA HIS A 204 -13.90 13.51 -11.75
C HIS A 204 -12.55 12.89 -12.11
N ASN A 205 -12.57 12.03 -13.12
CA ASN A 205 -11.39 11.54 -13.82
C ASN A 205 -11.06 12.44 -15.01
N GLY A 206 -9.78 12.60 -15.28
CA GLY A 206 -9.27 13.36 -16.42
C GLY A 206 -8.75 12.45 -17.55
N PRO A 207 -8.14 13.04 -18.59
CA PRO A 207 -7.38 12.28 -19.57
C PRO A 207 -6.16 11.68 -18.90
N SER A 208 -5.76 10.49 -19.35
CA SER A 208 -4.48 9.91 -18.95
C SER A 208 -3.33 10.90 -19.21
N LEU A 209 -2.25 10.78 -18.44
CA LEU A 209 -1.07 11.65 -18.59
C LEU A 209 -0.56 11.72 -20.04
N GLY A 210 -0.64 10.61 -20.79
CA GLY A 210 -0.25 10.56 -22.21
C GLY A 210 -1.21 11.30 -23.15
N GLN A 211 -2.52 11.26 -22.86
CA GLN A 211 -3.53 12.04 -23.59
C GLN A 211 -3.37 13.53 -23.32
N LEU A 212 -3.10 13.92 -22.06
CA LEU A 212 -2.83 15.31 -21.71
C LEU A 212 -1.65 15.89 -22.49
N SER A 213 -0.55 15.13 -22.64
CA SER A 213 0.61 15.52 -23.44
C SER A 213 0.31 15.69 -24.93
N LYS A 214 -0.80 15.14 -25.42
CA LYS A 214 -1.30 15.31 -26.80
C LYS A 214 -2.37 16.41 -26.92
N GLY A 215 -2.59 17.20 -25.87
CA GLY A 215 -3.58 18.28 -25.87
C GLY A 215 -5.02 17.85 -25.59
N ILE A 216 -5.28 16.56 -25.35
CA ILE A 216 -6.63 16.07 -25.03
C ILE A 216 -7.03 16.58 -23.64
N ARG A 217 -8.27 17.03 -23.49
CA ARG A 217 -8.86 17.54 -22.25
C ARG A 217 -10.29 17.02 -22.10
N PHE A 218 -10.64 16.48 -20.94
CA PHE A 218 -12.00 16.12 -20.54
C PHE A 218 -12.04 15.93 -19.02
N GLU A 219 -13.23 15.99 -18.43
CA GLU A 219 -13.47 15.51 -17.07
C GLU A 219 -14.73 14.66 -17.07
N LYS A 220 -14.66 13.47 -16.45
CA LYS A 220 -15.77 12.53 -16.35
C LYS A 220 -16.06 12.26 -14.87
N PRO A 221 -17.31 12.39 -14.41
CA PRO A 221 -17.68 12.03 -13.04
C PRO A 221 -17.29 10.59 -12.70
N VAL A 222 -16.81 10.37 -11.48
CA VAL A 222 -16.56 9.03 -10.95
C VAL A 222 -17.79 8.54 -10.21
N GLU A 223 -18.31 7.39 -10.66
CA GLU A 223 -19.55 6.75 -10.16
C GLU A 223 -19.28 5.41 -9.45
N ASN A 224 -18.02 5.07 -9.20
CA ASN A 224 -17.67 3.83 -8.52
C ASN A 224 -18.28 3.81 -7.11
N SER A 225 -19.07 2.78 -6.82
CA SER A 225 -19.79 2.61 -5.57
C SER A 225 -19.38 1.34 -4.82
N HIS A 226 -18.30 0.66 -5.22
CA HIS A 226 -17.88 -0.58 -4.57
C HIS A 226 -17.64 -0.42 -3.06
N PRO A 227 -18.18 -1.32 -2.21
CA PRO A 227 -18.04 -1.24 -0.74
C PRO A 227 -16.64 -1.55 -0.22
N LEU A 228 -15.88 -2.39 -0.93
CA LEU A 228 -14.62 -2.96 -0.45
C LEU A 228 -13.49 -2.67 -1.44
N ALA A 229 -12.28 -2.63 -0.90
CA ALA A 229 -11.06 -2.42 -1.65
C ALA A 229 -9.99 -3.42 -1.22
N ILE A 230 -9.43 -4.16 -2.18
CA ILE A 230 -8.25 -5.01 -1.99
C ILE A 230 -7.04 -4.17 -2.37
N THR A 231 -6.17 -3.88 -1.42
CA THR A 231 -4.94 -3.10 -1.60
C THR A 231 -3.75 -4.05 -1.67
N LEU A 232 -2.92 -3.91 -2.70
CA LEU A 232 -1.71 -4.72 -2.87
C LEU A 232 -0.48 -3.84 -2.91
N LEU A 233 0.53 -4.18 -2.11
CA LEU A 233 1.80 -3.46 -2.04
C LEU A 233 2.87 -4.21 -2.84
N PHE A 234 3.64 -3.49 -3.66
CA PHE A 234 4.76 -4.03 -4.42
C PHE A 234 6.04 -3.26 -4.06
N ASP A 235 7.06 -3.98 -3.55
CA ASP A 235 8.36 -3.38 -3.20
C ASP A 235 9.05 -2.80 -4.47
N GLN A 236 9.54 -1.57 -4.34
CA GLN A 236 10.30 -0.88 -5.39
C GLN A 236 11.71 -1.49 -5.60
N GLY A 237 12.15 -2.36 -4.69
CA GLY A 237 13.36 -3.16 -4.78
C GLY A 237 14.53 -2.53 -4.01
N PHE A 238 14.88 -3.13 -2.87
CA PHE A 238 15.90 -2.60 -1.97
C PHE A 238 17.29 -2.45 -2.61
N LYS A 239 17.81 -3.50 -3.27
CA LYS A 239 19.19 -3.47 -3.82
C LYS A 239 19.36 -2.39 -4.89
N ALA A 240 18.67 -2.52 -6.03
CA ALA A 240 18.84 -1.59 -7.15
C ALA A 240 18.16 -0.23 -6.90
N GLY A 241 16.92 -0.24 -6.39
CA GLY A 241 16.09 0.97 -6.26
C GLY A 241 16.35 1.77 -4.98
N THR A 242 17.22 1.29 -4.08
CA THR A 242 17.56 2.00 -2.83
C THR A 242 19.06 1.97 -2.55
N MET A 243 19.71 0.82 -2.53
CA MET A 243 21.15 0.76 -2.19
C MET A 243 22.06 1.23 -3.33
N GLY A 244 21.75 0.87 -4.57
CA GLY A 244 22.49 1.31 -5.75
C GLY A 244 22.15 2.73 -6.23
N SER A 245 21.21 3.43 -5.56
CA SER A 245 20.67 4.71 -5.98
C SER A 245 20.81 5.76 -4.88
N ASN A 246 21.15 7.00 -5.24
CA ASN A 246 21.10 8.13 -4.31
C ASN A 246 19.66 8.61 -4.00
N GLY A 247 18.66 8.02 -4.67
CA GLY A 247 17.24 8.34 -4.50
C GLY A 247 16.72 9.40 -5.47
N TYR A 248 17.54 10.03 -6.31
CA TYR A 248 17.09 10.93 -7.36
C TYR A 248 17.95 10.82 -8.63
N ASP A 249 18.70 9.73 -8.78
CA ASP A 249 19.43 9.38 -9.99
C ASP A 249 18.59 8.47 -10.91
N GLY A 250 19.27 7.83 -11.88
CA GLY A 250 18.68 6.85 -12.78
C GLY A 250 18.05 5.64 -12.10
N GLY A 251 18.47 5.25 -10.90
CA GLY A 251 18.01 4.06 -10.16
C GLY A 251 16.58 4.15 -9.64
N THR A 252 15.97 5.33 -9.71
CA THR A 252 14.59 5.59 -9.30
C THR A 252 13.52 4.86 -10.15
N PHE A 253 13.92 4.12 -11.20
CA PHE A 253 13.03 3.24 -11.98
C PHE A 253 12.41 2.09 -11.16
N GLY A 254 12.90 1.78 -9.96
CA GLY A 254 12.28 0.80 -9.06
C GLY A 254 10.78 1.06 -8.84
N SER A 255 10.39 2.34 -8.84
CA SER A 255 8.98 2.76 -8.85
C SER A 255 8.19 2.22 -10.05
N ARG A 256 8.77 2.25 -11.26
CA ARG A 256 8.14 1.75 -12.49
C ARG A 256 8.01 0.24 -12.49
N ARG A 257 9.02 -0.49 -11.98
CA ARG A 257 8.93 -1.93 -11.81
C ARG A 257 7.73 -2.30 -10.93
N ALA A 258 7.63 -1.67 -9.75
CA ALA A 258 6.53 -1.93 -8.83
C ALA A 258 5.16 -1.60 -9.44
N TYR A 259 5.05 -0.50 -10.20
CA TYR A 259 3.83 -0.18 -10.94
C TYR A 259 3.45 -1.22 -12.00
N LEU A 260 4.41 -1.71 -12.78
CA LEU A 260 4.14 -2.72 -13.81
C LEU A 260 3.62 -4.01 -13.17
N MET A 261 4.32 -4.52 -12.17
CA MET A 261 3.94 -5.77 -11.47
C MET A 261 2.58 -5.61 -10.78
N GLY A 262 2.35 -4.48 -10.10
CA GLY A 262 1.06 -4.18 -9.50
C GLY A 262 -0.06 -4.08 -10.52
N ALA A 263 0.17 -3.44 -11.66
CA ALA A 263 -0.85 -3.33 -12.71
C ALA A 263 -1.28 -4.71 -13.22
N VAL A 264 -0.33 -5.62 -13.47
CA VAL A 264 -0.61 -7.02 -13.86
C VAL A 264 -1.44 -7.73 -12.80
N ALA A 265 -1.07 -7.63 -11.53
CA ALA A 265 -1.78 -8.28 -10.43
C ALA A 265 -3.22 -7.74 -10.28
N ALA A 266 -3.38 -6.41 -10.25
CA ALA A 266 -4.68 -5.78 -10.05
C ALA A 266 -5.67 -6.09 -11.17
N VAL A 267 -5.25 -6.05 -12.44
CA VAL A 267 -6.15 -6.39 -13.56
C VAL A 267 -6.53 -7.86 -13.56
N THR A 268 -5.59 -8.75 -13.16
CA THR A 268 -5.83 -10.19 -13.03
C THR A 268 -6.85 -10.47 -11.94
N ILE A 269 -6.66 -9.88 -10.75
CA ILE A 269 -7.59 -10.02 -9.63
C ILE A 269 -8.98 -9.47 -9.97
N ALA A 270 -9.05 -8.26 -10.54
CA ALA A 270 -10.33 -7.68 -10.92
C ALA A 270 -11.06 -8.54 -11.96
N LYS A 271 -10.33 -9.09 -12.94
CA LYS A 271 -10.90 -10.01 -13.94
C LYS A 271 -11.34 -11.34 -13.30
N TYR A 272 -10.58 -11.89 -12.36
CA TYR A 272 -10.95 -13.10 -11.64
C TYR A 272 -12.27 -12.92 -10.87
N ILE A 273 -12.39 -11.81 -10.13
CA ILE A 273 -13.62 -11.46 -9.41
C ILE A 273 -14.82 -11.31 -10.37
N ARG A 274 -14.61 -10.62 -11.50
CA ARG A 274 -15.63 -10.51 -12.56
C ARG A 274 -16.01 -11.87 -13.14
N ASN A 275 -15.07 -12.78 -13.33
CA ASN A 275 -15.35 -14.14 -13.82
C ASN A 275 -16.21 -14.94 -12.83
N LEU A 276 -16.05 -14.71 -11.52
CA LEU A 276 -16.89 -15.29 -10.46
C LEU A 276 -18.29 -14.66 -10.37
N GLY A 277 -18.55 -13.58 -11.11
CA GLY A 277 -19.86 -12.93 -11.18
C GLY A 277 -20.05 -11.74 -10.23
N TYR A 278 -18.96 -11.17 -9.71
CA TYR A 278 -18.96 -9.98 -8.86
C TYR A 278 -18.35 -8.78 -9.58
N SER A 279 -18.86 -7.59 -9.31
CA SER A 279 -18.32 -6.36 -9.90
C SER A 279 -16.95 -6.05 -9.29
N ALA A 280 -15.98 -5.74 -10.14
CA ALA A 280 -14.66 -5.32 -9.69
C ALA A 280 -13.95 -4.44 -10.72
N ARG A 281 -13.20 -3.45 -10.23
CA ARG A 281 -12.38 -2.54 -11.03
C ARG A 281 -10.96 -2.48 -10.48
N ALA A 282 -9.97 -2.60 -11.36
CA ALA A 282 -8.58 -2.37 -11.03
C ALA A 282 -8.25 -0.86 -11.09
N HIS A 283 -7.41 -0.42 -10.15
CA HIS A 283 -6.87 0.92 -10.08
C HIS A 283 -5.34 0.83 -10.00
N ASN A 284 -4.66 1.39 -10.98
CA ASN A 284 -3.21 1.34 -11.10
C ASN A 284 -2.66 2.65 -11.71
N VAL A 285 -1.34 2.78 -11.82
CA VAL A 285 -0.65 4.02 -12.26
C VAL A 285 -1.17 4.61 -13.57
N MET A 286 -1.74 3.78 -14.44
CA MET A 286 -2.23 4.22 -15.74
C MET A 286 -3.68 4.73 -15.69
N ASN A 287 -4.46 4.33 -14.69
CA ASN A 287 -5.86 4.70 -14.53
C ASN A 287 -6.32 4.48 -13.08
N TYR A 288 -6.41 5.58 -12.31
CA TYR A 288 -6.98 5.60 -10.97
C TYR A 288 -8.35 6.29 -11.00
N GLN A 289 -9.25 5.88 -10.10
CA GLN A 289 -10.47 6.66 -9.78
C GLN A 289 -10.49 7.10 -8.31
N LEU A 290 -9.37 6.93 -7.62
CA LEU A 290 -9.25 7.12 -6.19
C LEU A 290 -7.85 7.60 -5.81
N THR A 291 -7.78 8.24 -4.66
CA THR A 291 -6.55 8.53 -3.93
C THR A 291 -6.20 7.31 -3.10
N VAL A 292 -5.02 6.73 -3.31
CA VAL A 292 -4.65 5.45 -2.70
C VAL A 292 -4.39 5.51 -1.18
N PRO A 293 -3.72 6.55 -0.62
CA PRO A 293 -3.39 6.56 0.81
C PRO A 293 -4.55 6.30 1.78
N PRO A 294 -5.74 6.92 1.65
CA PRO A 294 -6.87 6.58 2.52
C PRO A 294 -7.31 5.11 2.41
N VAL A 295 -7.29 4.53 1.21
CA VAL A 295 -7.68 3.14 0.99
C VAL A 295 -6.66 2.18 1.59
N ALA A 296 -5.37 2.49 1.49
CA ALA A 296 -4.31 1.71 2.10
C ALA A 296 -4.41 1.74 3.63
N ILE A 297 -4.67 2.91 4.25
CA ILE A 297 -4.87 3.01 5.70
C ILE A 297 -6.12 2.22 6.13
N ALA A 298 -7.24 2.33 5.39
CA ALA A 298 -8.47 1.59 5.66
C ALA A 298 -8.26 0.06 5.58
N SER A 299 -7.35 -0.38 4.70
CA SER A 299 -6.97 -1.78 4.52
C SER A 299 -5.91 -2.27 5.52
N GLY A 300 -5.50 -1.45 6.50
CA GLY A 300 -4.48 -1.83 7.49
C GLY A 300 -3.05 -1.85 6.97
N MET A 301 -2.76 -1.18 5.85
CA MET A 301 -1.45 -1.21 5.19
C MET A 301 -0.43 -0.22 5.77
N GLY A 302 -0.81 0.57 6.78
CA GLY A 302 0.11 1.50 7.42
C GLY A 302 -0.56 2.79 7.89
N GLU A 303 0.28 3.76 8.21
CA GLU A 303 -0.12 5.08 8.70
C GLU A 303 0.33 6.21 7.76
N LEU A 304 -0.42 7.30 7.74
CA LEU A 304 -0.02 8.52 7.03
C LEU A 304 1.26 9.09 7.68
N CYS A 305 2.29 9.36 6.88
CA CYS A 305 3.59 9.82 7.40
C CYS A 305 3.93 11.27 7.02
N ARG A 306 5.07 11.78 7.52
CA ARG A 306 5.56 13.16 7.28
C ARG A 306 5.65 13.56 5.82
N VAL A 307 5.92 12.61 4.92
CA VAL A 307 5.99 12.86 3.47
C VAL A 307 4.66 13.40 2.94
N GLY A 308 3.56 13.17 3.66
CA GLY A 308 2.28 13.85 3.47
C GLY A 308 1.30 13.14 2.56
N ASP A 309 1.78 12.47 1.51
CA ASP A 309 0.96 11.72 0.55
C ASP A 309 1.39 10.25 0.43
N CYS A 310 2.09 9.75 1.45
CA CYS A 310 2.56 8.37 1.49
C CYS A 310 2.07 7.71 2.77
N VAL A 311 1.74 6.43 2.66
CA VAL A 311 1.48 5.53 3.78
C VAL A 311 2.78 4.83 4.10
N LEU A 312 3.17 4.85 5.36
CA LEU A 312 4.34 4.13 5.86
C LEU A 312 3.85 2.78 6.37
N HIS A 313 4.29 1.72 5.71
CA HIS A 313 4.04 0.33 6.07
C HIS A 313 5.08 -0.14 7.11
N PRO A 314 4.69 -0.94 8.12
CA PRO A 314 5.59 -1.32 9.22
C PRO A 314 6.88 -2.03 8.79
N TYR A 315 6.85 -2.80 7.69
CA TYR A 315 8.01 -3.58 7.23
C TYR A 315 8.71 -3.02 6.00
N LEU A 316 8.00 -2.24 5.19
CA LEU A 316 8.52 -1.74 3.91
C LEU A 316 8.84 -0.25 4.00
N GLY A 317 8.56 0.39 5.15
CA GLY A 317 8.40 1.83 5.23
C GLY A 317 7.43 2.27 4.13
N PHE A 318 7.79 3.29 3.36
CA PHE A 318 7.05 3.66 2.15
C PHE A 318 7.80 3.27 0.85
N ARG A 319 8.60 2.20 0.89
CA ARG A 319 9.32 1.62 -0.27
C ARG A 319 8.43 0.77 -1.18
N HIS A 320 7.13 1.02 -1.20
CA HIS A 320 6.17 0.26 -2.00
C HIS A 320 5.48 1.15 -3.03
N LYS A 321 4.87 0.51 -4.02
CA LYS A 321 3.81 1.08 -4.85
C LYS A 321 2.57 0.22 -4.71
N ASP A 322 1.45 0.91 -4.82
CA ASP A 322 0.18 0.37 -4.38
C ASP A 322 -0.71 0.26 -5.60
N VAL A 323 -1.49 -0.80 -5.66
CA VAL A 323 -2.61 -0.94 -6.56
C VAL A 323 -3.83 -1.35 -5.76
N VAL A 324 -5.01 -0.97 -6.26
CA VAL A 324 -6.27 -1.23 -5.57
C VAL A 324 -7.22 -1.95 -6.51
N VAL A 325 -7.93 -2.95 -6.01
CA VAL A 325 -9.10 -3.52 -6.69
C VAL A 325 -10.32 -3.22 -5.85
N THR A 326 -11.22 -2.39 -6.35
CA THR A 326 -12.50 -2.15 -5.69
C THR A 326 -13.51 -3.20 -6.14
N THR A 327 -14.37 -3.70 -5.25
CA THR A 327 -15.33 -4.76 -5.56
C THR A 327 -16.58 -4.78 -4.67
N ASP A 328 -17.66 -5.39 -5.17
CA ASP A 328 -18.85 -5.79 -4.40
C ASP A 328 -18.84 -7.27 -3.94
N MET A 329 -17.74 -8.00 -4.20
CA MET A 329 -17.55 -9.35 -3.68
C MET A 329 -17.57 -9.34 -2.16
N PRO A 330 -18.33 -10.24 -1.50
CA PRO A 330 -18.39 -10.29 -0.05
C PRO A 330 -17.05 -10.80 0.50
N LEU A 331 -16.32 -9.92 1.19
CA LEU A 331 -15.03 -10.18 1.81
C LEU A 331 -15.04 -9.65 3.24
N MET A 332 -14.23 -10.26 4.10
CA MET A 332 -13.93 -9.76 5.44
C MET A 332 -12.85 -8.66 5.39
N PRO A 333 -13.15 -7.41 5.79
CA PRO A 333 -12.17 -6.33 5.84
C PRO A 333 -11.23 -6.41 7.06
N ASP A 334 -10.02 -5.95 6.84
CA ASP A 334 -8.99 -5.65 7.84
C ASP A 334 -9.30 -4.33 8.57
N ARG A 335 -8.49 -4.03 9.59
CA ARG A 335 -8.58 -2.78 10.37
C ARG A 335 -7.34 -1.93 10.12
N PRO A 336 -7.47 -0.60 10.16
CA PRO A 336 -6.31 0.28 10.27
C PRO A 336 -5.41 -0.10 11.44
N ILE A 337 -4.14 0.27 11.33
CA ILE A 337 -3.12 -0.02 12.33
C ILE A 337 -2.51 1.25 12.90
N ASP A 338 -1.92 1.11 14.08
CA ASP A 338 -1.17 2.10 14.81
C ASP A 338 0.11 1.44 15.33
N PHE A 339 1.24 1.88 14.78
CA PHE A 339 2.57 1.43 15.14
C PHE A 339 3.51 2.61 15.42
N GLY A 340 2.95 3.78 15.78
CA GLY A 340 3.72 4.93 16.27
C GLY A 340 4.34 5.82 15.19
N VAL A 341 3.87 5.75 13.93
CA VAL A 341 4.40 6.62 12.86
C VAL A 341 4.19 8.09 13.16
N GLN A 342 3.09 8.45 13.81
CA GLN A 342 2.79 9.84 14.15
C GLN A 342 3.87 10.43 15.08
N ASP A 343 4.23 9.70 16.13
CA ASP A 343 5.23 10.11 17.12
C ASP A 343 6.64 10.10 16.52
N PHE A 344 6.97 9.03 15.78
CA PHE A 344 8.27 8.91 15.12
C PHE A 344 8.50 10.02 14.10
N CYS A 345 7.51 10.25 13.22
CA CYS A 345 7.61 11.26 12.18
C CYS A 345 7.73 12.67 12.78
N ARG A 346 7.07 12.97 13.90
CA ARG A 346 7.13 14.29 14.54
C ARG A 346 8.57 14.69 14.84
N VAL A 347 9.37 13.81 15.43
CA VAL A 347 10.75 14.12 15.83
C VAL A 347 11.81 13.80 14.77
N CYS A 348 11.58 12.83 13.87
CA CYS A 348 12.62 12.32 12.95
C CYS A 348 13.08 13.34 11.89
N LYS A 349 12.12 13.94 11.15
CA LYS A 349 12.33 14.98 10.11
C LYS A 349 13.32 14.70 8.96
N LYS A 350 14.04 13.58 8.97
CA LYS A 350 15.10 13.25 7.99
C LYS A 350 14.65 13.35 6.53
N CYS A 351 13.44 12.87 6.19
CA CYS A 351 12.92 12.99 4.83
C CYS A 351 12.71 14.44 4.37
N ALA A 352 12.46 15.37 5.30
CA ALA A 352 12.30 16.80 5.03
C ALA A 352 13.65 17.52 4.95
N GLU A 353 14.62 17.10 5.76
CA GLU A 353 16.01 17.60 5.72
C GLU A 353 16.67 17.30 4.38
N GLU A 354 16.43 16.09 3.88
CA GLU A 354 17.07 15.55 2.66
C GLU A 354 16.26 15.80 1.38
N CYS A 355 15.13 16.53 1.46
CA CYS A 355 14.26 16.75 0.30
C CYS A 355 14.92 17.76 -0.67
N PRO A 356 15.33 17.36 -1.88
CA PRO A 356 16.07 18.26 -2.79
C PRO A 356 15.23 19.44 -3.28
N SER A 357 13.90 19.31 -3.28
CA SER A 357 12.98 20.39 -3.68
C SER A 357 12.44 21.20 -2.50
N GLY A 358 12.81 20.87 -1.26
CA GLY A 358 12.24 21.50 -0.06
C GLY A 358 10.71 21.40 0.02
N ALA A 359 10.13 20.31 -0.50
CA ALA A 359 8.68 20.14 -0.59
C ALA A 359 8.04 19.58 0.69
N ILE A 360 8.81 18.83 1.49
CA ILE A 360 8.32 18.19 2.71
C ILE A 360 8.54 19.14 3.89
N THR A 361 7.50 19.34 4.69
CA THR A 361 7.58 20.25 5.86
C THR A 361 8.46 19.70 6.99
N LYS A 362 9.19 20.60 7.65
CA LYS A 362 9.97 20.36 8.87
C LYS A 362 9.18 20.72 10.15
N ASP A 363 7.94 21.15 10.01
CA ASP A 363 7.07 21.53 11.15
C ASP A 363 6.82 20.31 12.04
N ASP A 364 6.78 20.53 13.35
CA ASP A 364 6.42 19.46 14.29
C ASP A 364 4.95 19.06 14.09
N ASP A 365 4.07 20.06 14.02
CA ASP A 365 2.64 19.87 13.98
C ASP A 365 2.09 19.60 12.57
N LYS A 366 1.03 18.80 12.55
CA LYS A 366 0.19 18.59 11.37
C LYS A 366 -0.74 19.78 11.17
N VAL A 367 -1.06 20.10 9.93
CA VAL A 367 -2.05 21.12 9.58
C VAL A 367 -3.36 20.50 9.15
N LEU A 368 -4.48 21.17 9.42
CA LEU A 368 -5.78 20.78 8.89
C LEU A 368 -5.83 21.08 7.39
N TYR A 369 -6.03 20.05 6.57
CA TYR A 369 -6.13 20.18 5.12
C TYR A 369 -7.21 19.26 4.58
N ASN A 370 -8.18 19.82 3.84
CA ASN A 370 -9.32 19.09 3.29
C ASN A 370 -10.04 18.20 4.32
N GLY A 371 -10.25 18.70 5.55
CA GLY A 371 -11.01 18.01 6.59
C GLY A 371 -10.20 17.04 7.47
N TYR A 372 -8.90 16.83 7.24
CA TYR A 372 -8.08 15.95 8.10
C TYR A 372 -6.69 16.55 8.39
N TYR A 373 -6.07 16.12 9.48
CA TYR A 373 -4.73 16.58 9.87
C TYR A 373 -3.64 15.79 9.16
N LYS A 374 -2.69 16.50 8.54
CA LYS A 374 -1.51 15.90 7.89
C LYS A 374 -0.30 16.82 7.95
N TRP A 375 0.90 16.26 7.79
CA TRP A 375 2.04 17.06 7.29
C TRP A 375 1.80 17.30 5.81
N LYS A 376 1.47 18.53 5.44
CA LYS A 376 1.08 18.85 4.07
C LYS A 376 2.34 18.93 3.19
N LEU A 377 2.38 18.11 2.15
CA LEU A 377 3.40 18.17 1.11
C LEU A 377 3.12 19.36 0.18
N ASP A 378 4.17 20.08 -0.21
CA ASP A 378 4.13 20.99 -1.35
C ASP A 378 4.23 20.16 -2.65
N TYR A 379 3.06 19.72 -3.14
CA TYR A 379 2.97 18.88 -4.32
C TYR A 379 3.52 19.56 -5.57
N ASP A 380 3.47 20.89 -5.64
CA ASP A 380 3.90 21.66 -6.80
C ASP A 380 5.44 21.62 -6.90
N LYS A 381 6.14 21.92 -5.80
CA LYS A 381 7.61 21.78 -5.73
C LYS A 381 8.07 20.35 -5.98
N CYS A 382 7.42 19.37 -5.36
CA CYS A 382 7.75 17.95 -5.53
C CYS A 382 7.56 17.51 -6.99
N THR A 383 6.45 17.89 -7.61
CA THR A 383 6.14 17.55 -9.01
C THR A 383 7.14 18.18 -9.96
N LEU A 384 7.39 19.48 -9.83
CA LEU A 384 8.32 20.20 -10.69
C LEU A 384 9.69 19.53 -10.66
N PHE A 385 10.26 19.33 -9.47
CA PHE A 385 11.53 18.63 -9.32
C PHE A 385 11.51 17.24 -9.96
N ARG A 386 10.48 16.42 -9.68
CA ARG A 386 10.38 15.07 -10.27
C ARG A 386 10.26 15.07 -11.80
N ARG A 387 9.77 16.15 -12.41
CA ARG A 387 9.59 16.25 -13.88
C ARG A 387 10.79 16.86 -14.59
N THR A 388 11.52 17.71 -13.88
CA THR A 388 12.65 18.48 -14.42
C THR A 388 13.99 18.10 -13.80
N ASN A 389 14.06 17.06 -12.97
CA ASN A 389 15.32 16.57 -12.41
C ASN A 389 16.32 16.22 -13.54
N PRO A 390 17.45 16.92 -13.65
CA PRO A 390 18.41 16.67 -14.71
C PRO A 390 19.20 15.37 -14.48
N GLU A 391 19.38 14.96 -13.22
CA GLU A 391 20.28 13.86 -12.82
C GLU A 391 19.62 12.48 -12.82
N GLY A 392 18.29 12.41 -12.93
CA GLY A 392 17.60 11.13 -12.75
C GLY A 392 16.20 11.01 -13.29
N TYR A 393 15.66 9.81 -13.11
CA TYR A 393 14.38 9.41 -13.68
C TYR A 393 13.22 9.62 -12.68
N GLY A 394 13.09 10.87 -12.21
CA GLY A 394 12.15 11.24 -11.15
C GLY A 394 12.85 11.56 -9.85
N CYS A 395 12.25 11.17 -8.72
CA CYS A 395 12.83 11.29 -7.38
C CYS A 395 12.09 10.33 -6.43
N GLY A 396 12.83 9.84 -5.46
CA GLY A 396 12.45 8.99 -4.33
C GLY A 396 13.42 9.18 -3.15
N ARG A 397 14.07 10.35 -3.03
CA ARG A 397 15.07 10.63 -1.97
C ARG A 397 14.50 10.42 -0.58
N CYS A 398 13.26 10.84 -0.35
CA CYS A 398 12.58 10.63 0.93
C CYS A 398 12.52 9.14 1.34
N LEU A 399 12.36 8.23 0.38
CA LEU A 399 12.33 6.78 0.62
C LEU A 399 13.73 6.28 0.96
N LYS A 400 14.74 6.72 0.20
CA LYS A 400 16.15 6.37 0.42
C LYS A 400 16.65 6.75 1.82
N VAL A 401 16.16 7.85 2.39
CA VAL A 401 16.66 8.33 3.69
C VAL A 401 15.78 7.96 4.87
N CYS A 402 14.62 7.35 4.65
CA CYS A 402 13.70 7.06 5.75
C CYS A 402 14.22 5.91 6.60
N PRO A 403 14.30 6.07 7.94
CA PRO A 403 14.70 5.00 8.85
C PRO A 403 13.84 3.74 8.77
N TRP A 404 12.60 3.86 8.28
CA TRP A 404 11.69 2.72 8.09
C TRP A 404 11.74 2.10 6.69
N ALA A 405 12.22 2.82 5.67
CA ALA A 405 12.09 2.40 4.27
C ALA A 405 13.42 1.96 3.64
N SER A 406 14.56 2.47 4.12
CA SER A 406 15.89 2.15 3.58
C SER A 406 16.69 1.27 4.54
N LYS A 407 16.21 0.04 4.72
CA LYS A 407 16.80 -0.95 5.63
C LYS A 407 16.80 -2.33 4.99
N GLU A 408 17.91 -3.03 5.12
CA GLU A 408 17.99 -4.46 4.87
C GLU A 408 17.23 -5.24 5.95
N ASP A 409 16.85 -6.46 5.61
CA ASP A 409 16.18 -7.34 6.55
C ASP A 409 17.18 -7.96 7.53
N SER A 410 17.38 -7.29 8.67
CA SER A 410 18.28 -7.73 9.74
C SER A 410 17.61 -7.62 11.12
N TRP A 411 18.09 -8.40 12.08
CA TRP A 411 17.52 -8.44 13.43
C TRP A 411 17.61 -7.08 14.15
N TYR A 412 18.70 -6.33 13.97
CA TYR A 412 18.91 -5.04 14.61
C TYR A 412 18.06 -3.93 13.98
N HIS A 413 17.76 -3.99 12.69
CA HIS A 413 16.79 -3.08 12.07
C HIS A 413 15.37 -3.36 12.51
N ARG A 414 15.04 -4.64 12.68
CA ARG A 414 13.77 -5.05 13.28
C ARG A 414 13.65 -4.52 14.71
N LEU A 415 14.72 -4.60 15.50
CA LEU A 415 14.75 -3.97 16.83
C LEU A 415 14.59 -2.45 16.76
N GLY A 416 15.26 -1.78 15.82
CA GLY A 416 15.11 -0.33 15.60
C GLY A 416 13.67 0.06 15.28
N SER A 417 13.00 -0.66 14.37
CA SER A 417 11.57 -0.46 14.07
C SER A 417 10.69 -0.70 15.29
N TYR A 418 10.95 -1.76 16.06
CA TYR A 418 10.23 -2.05 17.29
C TYR A 418 10.35 -0.89 18.30
N LEU A 419 11.57 -0.46 18.58
CA LEU A 419 11.82 0.68 19.48
C LEU A 419 11.16 1.96 18.94
N GLY A 420 11.16 2.15 17.63
CA GLY A 420 10.50 3.26 16.95
C GLY A 420 8.97 3.24 17.09
N SER A 421 8.39 2.07 17.29
CA SER A 421 6.96 1.86 17.49
C SER A 421 6.49 2.11 18.93
N LEU A 422 7.40 2.28 19.89
CA LEU A 422 7.08 2.47 21.31
C LEU A 422 6.50 3.86 21.64
N LYS A 423 6.33 4.74 20.64
CA LYS A 423 5.73 6.08 20.79
C LYS A 423 6.42 6.96 21.84
N SER A 424 7.75 6.87 21.88
CA SER A 424 8.60 7.63 22.80
C SER A 424 9.47 8.59 22.00
N ASP A 425 9.30 9.90 22.25
CA ASP A 425 10.08 10.93 21.57
C ASP A 425 11.58 10.78 21.80
N SER A 426 11.99 10.50 23.03
CA SER A 426 13.40 10.33 23.37
C SER A 426 13.99 9.12 22.63
N THR A 427 13.28 7.99 22.64
CA THR A 427 13.68 6.79 21.91
C THR A 427 13.74 7.04 20.41
N ASN A 428 12.75 7.72 19.84
CA ASN A 428 12.68 8.03 18.42
C ASN A 428 13.80 8.99 17.97
N ARG A 429 14.20 9.95 18.83
CA ARG A 429 15.37 10.81 18.58
C ARG A 429 16.67 9.99 18.58
N VAL A 430 16.86 9.11 19.56
CA VAL A 430 18.03 8.21 19.60
C VAL A 430 18.08 7.32 18.36
N ILE A 431 16.97 6.72 17.95
CA ILE A 431 16.93 5.89 16.73
C ILE A 431 17.29 6.71 15.50
N ARG A 432 16.77 7.94 15.36
CA ARG A 432 17.16 8.84 14.27
C ARG A 432 18.66 9.12 14.32
N GLU A 433 19.21 9.51 15.47
CA GLU A 433 20.64 9.78 15.62
C GLU A 433 21.50 8.57 15.27
N MET A 434 21.11 7.37 15.71
CA MET A 434 21.78 6.12 15.31
C MET A 434 21.68 5.87 13.81
N ASP A 435 20.53 6.13 13.18
CA ASP A 435 20.35 6.02 11.73
C ASP A 435 21.35 6.92 10.96
N ASP A 436 21.61 8.13 11.47
CA ASP A 436 22.62 9.04 10.90
C ASP A 436 24.06 8.59 11.19
N ILE A 437 24.37 8.19 12.43
CA ILE A 437 25.70 7.72 12.83
C ILE A 437 26.13 6.50 12.00
N CYS A 438 25.19 5.59 11.73
CA CYS A 438 25.43 4.43 10.88
C CYS A 438 25.49 4.78 9.37
N GLY A 439 25.28 6.05 8.99
CA GLY A 439 25.39 6.53 7.62
C GLY A 439 24.19 6.22 6.73
N TYR A 440 23.06 5.75 7.31
CA TYR A 440 21.91 5.35 6.51
C TYR A 440 21.29 6.52 5.74
N GLY A 441 20.83 6.25 4.52
CA GLY A 441 20.40 7.26 3.55
C GLY A 441 21.53 7.91 2.74
N THR A 442 22.80 7.76 3.12
CA THR A 442 23.96 8.27 2.35
C THR A 442 24.76 7.19 1.66
N GLU A 443 24.58 5.94 2.09
CA GLU A 443 25.22 4.76 1.53
C GLU A 443 24.86 4.56 0.06
N PHE A 444 25.87 4.21 -0.71
CA PHE A 444 25.76 3.91 -2.13
C PHE A 444 26.56 2.64 -2.42
N ALA A 445 25.85 1.57 -2.76
CA ALA A 445 26.43 0.28 -3.11
C ALA A 445 26.55 0.18 -4.64
N SER A 446 27.73 0.55 -5.16
CA SER A 446 27.99 0.59 -6.60
C SER A 446 27.82 -0.78 -7.27
N GLU A 447 28.03 -1.87 -6.54
CA GLU A 447 27.81 -3.25 -6.99
C GLU A 447 26.34 -3.55 -7.31
N TYR A 448 25.39 -2.78 -6.77
CA TYR A 448 23.96 -2.90 -7.09
C TYR A 448 23.50 -1.96 -8.21
N LYS A 449 24.37 -1.08 -8.70
CA LYS A 449 24.10 -0.21 -9.84
C LYS A 449 24.40 -0.94 -11.16
N TRP A 450 23.40 -1.64 -11.67
CA TRP A 450 23.50 -2.40 -12.92
C TRP A 450 22.89 -1.69 -14.14
N TRP A 451 22.11 -0.63 -13.94
CA TRP A 451 21.37 0.01 -15.03
C TRP A 451 22.23 0.97 -15.83
N LEU A 452 21.86 1.13 -17.10
CA LEU A 452 22.40 2.16 -17.97
C LEU A 452 21.56 3.43 -17.90
N GLY A 453 22.24 4.57 -17.94
CA GLY A 453 21.63 5.90 -17.98
C GLY A 453 22.45 6.82 -18.86
N TYR A 454 21.78 7.76 -19.51
CA TYR A 454 22.39 8.65 -20.51
C TYR A 454 21.96 10.08 -20.25
N MET A 455 22.75 11.05 -20.70
CA MET A 455 22.30 12.44 -20.79
C MET A 455 21.89 12.72 -22.23
N ASP A 456 20.76 13.39 -22.42
CA ASP A 456 20.28 13.78 -23.75
C ASP A 456 21.37 14.56 -24.52
N GLY A 457 21.70 14.12 -25.74
CA GLY A 457 22.77 14.68 -26.56
C GLY A 457 24.20 14.43 -26.05
N THR A 458 24.50 13.25 -25.48
CA THR A 458 25.88 12.79 -25.21
C THR A 458 26.07 11.32 -25.59
N ASP A 459 27.27 10.97 -26.05
CA ASP A 459 27.75 9.59 -26.05
C ASP A 459 27.90 9.06 -24.61
N TYR A 460 27.64 7.76 -24.48
CA TYR A 460 27.66 6.93 -23.29
C TYR A 460 28.56 7.43 -22.14
N ARG A 461 28.01 7.55 -20.92
CA ARG A 461 28.81 7.67 -19.70
C ARG A 461 28.42 6.58 -18.71
N MET A 462 29.30 5.60 -18.52
CA MET A 462 29.36 4.91 -17.23
C MET A 462 29.97 5.89 -16.23
N TYR A 463 29.28 6.14 -15.13
CA TYR A 463 29.92 6.61 -13.91
C TYR A 463 29.88 5.48 -12.91
#